data_AF-A0A959CGS9-F1
#
_entry.id   AF-A0A959CGS9-F1
#
_cell.length_a   1.000
_cell.length_b   1.000
_cell.length_c   1.000
_cell.angle_alpha   90.00
_cell.angle_beta   90.00
_cell.angle_gamma   90.00
#
_symmetry.space_group_name_H-M   'P 1'
#
loop_
_entity.id
_entity.type
_entity.pdbx_description
1 polymer ?
#
loop_
_entity_poly.entity_id
_entity_poly.type
_entity_poly.pdbx_seq_one_letter_code
_entity_poly.pdbx_strand_id
1 'polypeptide(L)'
;MKHTRWPAAVFILALSGLIAAIADPFNTPPIFVEPAGGYIQAFTESPFELDIEVEDLDHDVLKVTAHNLPDWLTFDPYLVQLYGNPGREDKGEYVITIK
;
A
#
# COMPACT_ATOMS: atom_id res chain seq x y z
N MET A 1 -11.99 -1.72 -34.70
CA MET A 1 -12.62 -1.48 -33.38
C MET A 1 -11.52 -0.95 -32.46
N LYS A 2 -11.67 0.26 -31.93
CA LYS A 2 -10.65 0.87 -31.06
C LYS A 2 -10.73 0.16 -29.71
N HIS A 3 -9.67 -0.52 -29.30
CA HIS A 3 -9.62 -1.24 -28.03
C HIS A 3 -9.95 -0.27 -26.88
N THR A 4 -11.03 -0.59 -26.18
CA THR A 4 -11.60 0.17 -25.08
C THR A 4 -10.54 0.33 -24.00
N ARG A 5 -10.26 1.57 -23.59
CA ARG A 5 -9.38 1.85 -22.45
C ARG A 5 -10.12 1.31 -21.22
N TRP A 6 -9.59 0.24 -20.62
CA TRP A 6 -10.16 -0.35 -19.42
C TRP A 6 -10.18 0.71 -18.31
N PRO A 7 -11.29 0.88 -17.59
CA PRO A 7 -11.34 1.84 -16.51
C PRO A 7 -10.43 1.36 -15.37
N ALA A 8 -9.51 2.23 -14.93
CA ALA A 8 -8.62 1.95 -13.83
C ALA A 8 -9.33 2.26 -12.50
N ALA A 9 -9.10 1.42 -11.50
CA ALA A 9 -9.22 1.81 -10.10
C ALA A 9 -7.82 2.31 -9.69
N VAL A 10 -7.70 3.61 -9.42
CA VAL A 10 -6.42 4.24 -9.07
C VAL A 10 -6.42 4.42 -7.56
N PHE A 11 -5.30 4.14 -6.90
CA PHE A 11 -5.17 4.35 -5.47
C PHE A 11 -3.98 5.24 -5.19
N ILE A 12 -4.16 6.12 -4.22
CA ILE A 12 -3.07 6.87 -3.64
C ILE A 12 -2.65 6.11 -2.40
N LEU A 13 -1.46 5.53 -2.45
CA LEU A 13 -0.82 4.93 -1.30
C LEU A 13 -0.11 6.02 -0.51
N ALA A 14 -0.67 6.36 0.65
CA ALA A 14 -0.02 7.22 1.63
C ALA A 14 0.72 6.34 2.64
N LEU A 15 2.05 6.48 2.68
CA LEU A 15 2.89 5.79 3.65
C LEU A 15 3.17 6.72 4.82
N SER A 16 3.00 6.21 6.03
CA SER A 16 3.25 6.98 7.25
C SER A 16 4.61 6.56 7.81
N GLY A 17 5.70 7.15 7.30
CA GLY A 17 7.02 7.06 7.93
C GLY A 17 7.27 8.32 8.75
N LEU A 18 7.43 8.19 10.07
CA LEU A 18 7.86 9.32 10.89
C LEU A 18 9.39 9.44 10.74
N ILE A 19 9.87 10.40 9.95
CA ILE A 19 11.29 10.79 9.99
C ILE A 19 11.49 11.55 11.30
N ALA A 20 11.78 10.83 12.39
CA ALA A 20 12.19 11.40 13.67
C ALA A 20 13.58 10.86 14.03
N ALA A 21 14.58 11.19 13.22
CA ALA A 21 15.99 10.89 13.47
C ALA A 21 16.60 11.71 14.63
N ILE A 22 15.83 12.07 15.66
CA ILE A 22 16.30 12.88 16.80
C ILE A 22 15.84 12.32 18.17
N ALA A 23 15.19 11.17 18.24
CA ALA A 23 14.65 10.66 19.51
C ALA A 23 15.60 9.72 20.28
N ASP A 24 16.46 8.96 19.58
CA ASP A 24 17.43 8.05 20.21
C ASP A 24 18.60 7.80 19.22
N PRO A 25 19.88 8.07 19.57
CA PRO A 25 21.00 7.73 18.69
C PRO A 25 21.20 6.22 18.50
N PHE A 26 20.51 5.38 19.27
CA PHE A 26 20.58 3.92 19.22
C PHE A 26 19.31 3.26 18.68
N ASN A 27 18.27 4.03 18.32
CA ASN A 27 17.08 3.48 17.69
C ASN A 27 16.60 4.37 16.54
N THR A 28 16.54 3.80 15.35
CA THR A 28 16.08 4.44 14.12
C THR A 28 14.66 3.99 13.80
N PRO A 29 13.76 4.90 13.36
CA PRO A 29 12.43 4.50 12.97
C PRO A 29 12.48 3.62 11.71
N PRO A 30 11.54 2.67 11.54
CA PRO A 30 11.44 1.89 10.32
C PRO A 30 11.08 2.77 9.12
N ILE A 31 11.49 2.31 7.93
CA ILE A 31 11.23 2.97 6.66
C ILE A 31 10.50 2.02 5.71
N PHE A 32 9.58 2.57 4.92
CA PHE A 32 9.02 1.86 3.77
C PHE A 32 10.00 1.98 2.60
N VAL A 33 10.40 0.84 2.05
CA VAL A 33 11.32 0.76 0.90
C VAL A 33 10.54 0.70 -0.39
N GLU A 34 9.59 -0.24 -0.49
CA GLU A 34 8.73 -0.40 -1.66
C GLU A 34 7.26 -0.67 -1.25
N PRO A 35 6.29 -0.22 -2.06
CA PRO A 35 6.46 0.86 -3.05
C PRO A 35 6.84 2.18 -2.37
N ALA A 36 7.45 3.12 -3.07
CA ALA A 36 7.80 4.46 -2.52
C ALA A 36 6.59 5.38 -2.21
N GLY A 37 5.37 4.83 -2.15
CA GLY A 37 4.11 5.56 -2.06
C GLY A 37 3.66 6.16 -3.40
N GLY A 38 2.53 6.87 -3.38
CA GLY A 38 2.00 7.54 -4.57
C GLY A 38 0.92 6.75 -5.30
N TYR A 39 0.76 7.01 -6.61
CA TYR A 39 -0.34 6.45 -7.40
C TYR A 39 -0.03 5.02 -7.84
N ILE A 40 -0.82 4.06 -7.36
CA ILE A 40 -0.82 2.67 -7.79
C ILE A 40 -2.07 2.41 -8.64
N GLN A 41 -1.90 1.72 -9.76
CA GLN A 41 -3.00 1.38 -10.66
C GLN A 41 -3.44 -0.07 -10.47
N ALA A 42 -4.74 -0.27 -10.28
CA ALA A 42 -5.41 -1.56 -10.40
C ALA A 42 -6.40 -1.51 -11.58
N PHE A 43 -6.63 -2.65 -12.23
CA PHE A 43 -7.58 -2.75 -13.33
C PHE A 43 -8.83 -3.45 -12.85
N THR A 44 -10.01 -2.87 -13.11
CA THR A 44 -11.28 -3.53 -12.80
C THR A 44 -11.37 -4.87 -13.50
N GLU A 45 -11.98 -5.84 -12.83
CA GLU A 45 -12.19 -7.22 -13.26
C GLU A 45 -10.87 -7.99 -13.44
N SER A 46 -9.81 -7.59 -12.73
CA SER A 46 -8.49 -8.22 -12.76
C SER A 46 -7.91 -8.34 -11.35
N PRO A 47 -7.24 -9.46 -10.99
CA PRO A 47 -6.54 -9.58 -9.73
C PRO A 47 -5.48 -8.48 -9.55
N PHE A 48 -5.36 -7.99 -8.34
CA PHE A 48 -4.38 -7.02 -7.90
C PHE A 48 -3.58 -7.60 -6.73
N GLU A 49 -2.27 -7.47 -6.80
CA GLU A 49 -1.32 -7.85 -5.74
C GLU A 49 -0.23 -6.78 -5.68
N LEU A 50 0.19 -6.43 -4.46
CA LEU A 50 1.25 -5.47 -4.19
C LEU A 50 1.94 -5.83 -2.88
N ASP A 51 3.21 -6.22 -2.98
CA ASP A 51 4.07 -6.43 -1.83
C ASP A 51 4.51 -5.07 -1.25
N ILE A 52 4.60 -5.00 0.08
CA ILE A 52 5.11 -3.84 0.81
C ILE A 52 6.38 -4.26 1.57
N GLU A 53 7.47 -3.56 1.29
CA GLU A 53 8.76 -3.78 1.92
C GLU A 53 9.01 -2.69 2.98
N VAL A 54 9.32 -3.13 4.20
CA VAL A 54 9.65 -2.27 5.33
C VAL A 54 10.99 -2.73 5.91
N GLU A 55 11.90 -1.78 6.08
CA GLU A 55 13.20 -2.01 6.70
C GLU A 55 13.29 -1.28 8.04
N ASP A 56 13.94 -1.94 8.99
CA ASP A 56 14.30 -1.40 10.29
C ASP A 56 15.76 -1.76 10.55
N LEU A 57 16.62 -0.76 10.74
CA LEU A 57 18.07 -0.99 10.86
C LEU A 57 18.45 -1.58 12.23
N ASP A 58 17.60 -1.45 13.23
CA ASP A 58 17.80 -1.94 14.58
C ASP A 58 17.21 -3.35 14.77
N HIS A 59 16.53 -3.86 13.73
CA HIS A 59 15.84 -5.14 13.68
C HIS A 59 14.75 -5.30 14.75
N ASP A 60 14.05 -4.20 15.06
CA ASP A 60 12.87 -4.20 15.93
C ASP A 60 11.75 -5.06 15.35
N VAL A 61 10.88 -5.58 16.24
CA VAL A 61 9.67 -6.28 15.80
C VAL A 61 8.67 -5.26 15.28
N LEU A 62 8.44 -5.29 13.97
CA LEU A 62 7.52 -4.39 13.29
C LEU A 62 6.07 -4.88 13.32
N LYS A 63 5.14 -3.91 13.37
CA LYS A 63 3.72 -4.15 13.18
C LYS A 63 3.19 -3.19 12.11
N VAL A 64 2.93 -3.73 10.92
CA VAL A 64 2.35 -2.99 9.80
C VAL A 64 0.83 -3.09 9.83
N THR A 65 0.14 -1.98 9.57
CA THR A 65 -1.33 -1.89 9.54
C THR A 65 -1.81 -1.10 8.34
N ALA A 66 -2.96 -1.48 7.80
CA ALA A 66 -3.62 -0.78 6.69
C ALA A 66 -4.94 -0.15 7.15
N HIS A 67 -5.24 1.04 6.63
CA HIS A 67 -6.44 1.82 6.94
C HIS A 67 -7.08 2.34 5.65
N ASN A 68 -8.40 2.59 5.71
CA ASN A 68 -9.20 3.09 4.59
C ASN A 68 -9.16 2.18 3.35
N LEU A 69 -9.12 0.87 3.55
CA LEU A 69 -9.21 -0.09 2.46
C LEU A 69 -10.60 -0.03 1.81
N PRO A 70 -10.70 0.02 0.47
CA PRO A 70 -11.96 -0.25 -0.20
C PRO A 70 -12.39 -1.72 0.02
N ASP A 71 -13.67 -2.01 -0.13
CA ASP A 71 -14.23 -3.36 0.14
C ASP A 71 -13.57 -4.49 -0.68
N TRP A 72 -13.03 -4.17 -1.86
CA TRP A 72 -12.40 -5.15 -2.73
C TRP A 72 -10.93 -5.45 -2.40
N LEU A 73 -10.30 -4.65 -1.53
CA LEU A 73 -8.87 -4.74 -1.22
C LEU A 73 -8.66 -5.22 0.22
N THR A 74 -7.76 -6.19 0.37
CA THR A 74 -7.38 -6.78 1.66
C THR A 74 -5.90 -6.56 1.91
N PHE A 75 -5.52 -6.40 3.18
CA PHE A 75 -4.13 -6.41 3.62
C PHE A 75 -3.85 -7.69 4.42
N ASP A 76 -2.85 -8.47 4.00
CA ASP A 76 -2.31 -9.59 4.76
C ASP A 76 -1.13 -9.10 5.61
N PRO A 77 -1.25 -9.03 6.95
CA PRO A 77 -0.16 -8.60 7.82
C PRO A 77 0.96 -9.63 7.97
N TYR A 78 0.75 -10.90 7.61
CA TYR A 78 1.78 -11.94 7.65
C TYR A 78 2.67 -11.90 6.43
N LEU A 79 2.09 -11.65 5.25
CA LEU A 79 2.83 -11.49 4.00
C LEU A 79 3.25 -10.04 3.74
N VAL A 80 2.71 -9.08 4.49
CA VAL A 80 2.89 -7.64 4.28
C VAL A 80 2.51 -7.27 2.83
N GLN A 81 1.33 -7.74 2.41
CA GLN A 81 0.87 -7.66 1.03
C GLN A 81 -0.56 -7.09 0.96
N LEU A 82 -0.80 -6.21 -0.01
CA LEU A 82 -2.14 -5.81 -0.43
C LEU A 82 -2.58 -6.68 -1.60
N TYR A 83 -3.79 -7.26 -1.53
CA TYR A 83 -4.34 -8.05 -2.61
C TYR A 83 -5.86 -7.90 -2.73
N GLY A 84 -6.40 -8.12 -3.92
CA GLY A 84 -7.82 -7.97 -4.18
C GLY A 84 -8.22 -8.17 -5.63
N ASN A 85 -9.49 -7.94 -5.93
CA ASN A 85 -10.00 -7.96 -7.30
C ASN A 85 -11.11 -6.91 -7.43
N PRO A 86 -10.81 -5.67 -7.88
CA PRO A 86 -11.83 -4.65 -8.05
C PRO A 86 -12.87 -5.10 -9.08
N GLY A 87 -14.14 -5.03 -8.75
CA GLY A 87 -15.24 -5.24 -9.67
C GLY A 87 -15.43 -4.08 -10.65
N ARG A 88 -16.39 -4.23 -11.56
CA ARG A 88 -16.74 -3.21 -12.56
C ARG A 88 -17.12 -1.87 -11.94
N GLU A 89 -17.77 -1.86 -10.78
CA GLU A 89 -18.25 -0.64 -10.13
C GLU A 89 -17.21 0.01 -9.21
N ASP A 90 -16.07 -0.64 -8.98
CA ASP A 90 -15.03 -0.16 -8.06
C ASP A 90 -14.08 0.88 -8.69
N LYS A 91 -14.50 1.49 -9.80
CA LYS A 91 -13.75 2.55 -10.47
C LYS A 91 -13.69 3.79 -9.59
N GLY A 92 -12.52 4.37 -9.44
CA GLY A 92 -12.37 5.60 -8.68
C GLY A 92 -10.95 5.81 -8.19
N GLU A 93 -10.80 6.86 -7.39
CA GLU A 93 -9.61 7.15 -6.61
C GLU A 93 -9.87 6.86 -5.15
N TYR A 94 -8.97 6.15 -4.49
CA TYR A 94 -9.06 5.93 -3.06
C TYR A 94 -7.71 6.15 -2.39
N VAL A 95 -7.78 6.67 -1.16
CA VAL A 95 -6.59 6.98 -0.36
C VAL A 95 -6.45 5.91 0.70
N ILE A 96 -5.45 5.05 0.54
CA ILE A 96 -5.12 4.00 1.50
C ILE A 96 -3.94 4.48 2.33
N THR A 97 -3.95 4.17 3.63
CA THR A 97 -2.84 4.49 4.52
C THR A 97 -2.22 3.22 5.07
N ILE A 98 -0.90 3.08 4.88
CA ILE A 98 -0.10 2.04 5.56
C ILE A 98 0.73 2.71 6.66
N LYS A 99 0.77 2.06 7.81
CA LYS A 99 1.44 2.48 9.04
C LYS A 99 2.24 1.34 9.63
#